data_AF-A0A6I1QBY8-F1
#
_entry.id   AF-A0A6I1QBY8-F1
#
_cell.length_a   1.000
_cell.length_b   1.000
_cell.length_c   1.000
_cell.angle_alpha   90.00
_cell.angle_beta   90.00
_cell.angle_gamma   90.00
#
_symmetry.space_group_name_H-M   'P 1'
#
loop_
_entity.id
_entity.type
_entity.pdbx_description
1 polymer ?
#
loop_
_entity_poly.entity_id
_entity_poly.type
_entity_poly.pdbx_seq_one_letter_code
_entity_poly.pdbx_strand_id
1 'polypeptide(L)'
;MNNKQKGFTLIELMIVVAIIGVLSAIGVPMYKDYVKKSELASATATLRGLLTKTELYYLDNGAFPSSLSEINAVSSAAGSLGEISIATNALQFTFDSDKSSLDGASVSFSRDESNGWSCTVSGASGVDAPKGCQ
;
A
#
# COMPACT_ATOMS: atom_id res chain seq x y z
N MET A 1 22.42 -16.49 49.75
CA MET A 1 21.02 -16.82 49.37
C MET A 1 21.07 -17.44 47.97
N ASN A 2 21.18 -18.77 47.88
CA ASN A 2 21.31 -19.48 46.60
C ASN A 2 19.93 -19.61 45.95
N ASN A 3 19.61 -18.72 45.02
CA ASN A 3 18.47 -18.93 44.11
C ASN A 3 18.76 -20.16 43.24
N LYS A 4 18.06 -21.26 43.50
CA LYS A 4 18.05 -22.43 42.60
C LYS A 4 17.50 -21.97 41.26
N GLN A 5 18.34 -21.87 40.24
CA GLN A 5 17.90 -21.68 38.86
C GLN A 5 17.00 -22.86 38.49
N LYS A 6 15.70 -22.60 38.34
CA LYS A 6 14.76 -23.57 37.77
C LYS A 6 14.97 -23.56 36.26
N GLY A 7 15.59 -24.60 35.74
CA GLY A 7 15.69 -24.81 34.29
C GLY A 7 14.37 -25.31 33.71
N PHE A 8 14.10 -24.97 32.45
CA PHE A 8 13.04 -25.57 31.64
C PHE A 8 13.41 -27.00 31.26
N THR A 9 12.43 -27.91 31.20
CA THR A 9 12.66 -29.26 30.68
C THR A 9 12.68 -29.24 29.14
N LEU A 10 13.44 -30.16 28.53
CA LEU A 10 13.48 -30.30 27.07
C LEU A 10 12.10 -30.62 26.48
N ILE A 11 11.27 -31.37 27.21
CA ILE A 11 9.93 -31.73 26.75
C ILE A 11 8.97 -30.54 26.77
N GLU A 12 9.05 -29.67 27.78
CA GLU A 12 8.29 -28.42 27.80
C GLU A 12 8.65 -27.54 26.61
N LEU A 13 9.94 -27.43 26.29
CA LEU A 13 10.41 -26.62 25.18
C LEU A 13 9.93 -27.17 23.83
N MET A 14 9.95 -28.50 23.65
CA MET A 14 9.44 -29.14 22.43
C MET A 14 7.95 -28.91 22.21
N ILE A 15 7.12 -29.01 23.25
CA ILE A 15 5.68 -28.77 23.15
C ILE A 15 5.41 -27.30 22.80
N VAL A 16 6.13 -26.36 23.42
CA VAL A 16 5.99 -24.93 23.13
C VAL A 16 6.33 -24.63 21.67
N VAL A 17 7.41 -25.19 21.13
CA VAL A 17 7.79 -25.01 19.72
C VAL A 17 6.75 -25.61 18.78
N ALA A 18 6.19 -26.79 19.12
CA ALA A 18 5.12 -27.39 18.32
C ALA A 18 3.87 -26.49 18.25
N ILE A 19 3.44 -25.93 19.38
CA ILE A 19 2.27 -25.03 19.43
C ILE A 19 2.53 -23.74 18.63
N ILE A 20 3.70 -23.10 18.84
CA ILE A 20 4.09 -21.89 18.09
C ILE A 20 4.19 -22.20 16.58
N GLY A 21 4.68 -23.38 16.22
CA GLY A 21 4.72 -23.85 14.83
C GLY A 21 3.34 -23.84 14.17
N VAL A 22 2.34 -24.43 14.83
CA VAL A 22 0.95 -24.45 14.31
C VAL A 22 0.36 -23.04 14.22
N LEU A 23 0.54 -22.21 15.25
CA LEU A 23 0.01 -20.84 15.25
C LEU A 23 0.68 -19.97 14.18
N SER A 24 1.99 -20.10 13.98
CA SER A 24 2.73 -19.30 12.98
C SER A 24 2.34 -19.63 11.54
N ALA A 25 2.00 -20.90 11.26
CA ALA A 25 1.55 -21.32 9.93
C ALA A 25 0.28 -20.60 9.47
N ILE A 26 -0.61 -20.23 10.39
CA ILE A 26 -1.85 -19.49 10.11
C ILE A 26 -1.64 -17.97 10.29
N GLY A 27 -0.89 -17.57 11.31
CA GLY A 27 -0.71 -16.17 11.66
C GLY A 27 0.13 -15.37 10.66
N VAL A 28 1.22 -15.97 10.14
CA VAL A 28 2.12 -15.29 9.20
C VAL A 28 1.43 -14.92 7.87
N PRO A 29 0.70 -15.81 7.17
CA PRO A 29 0.02 -15.42 5.94
C PRO A 29 -1.02 -14.33 6.17
N MET A 30 -1.85 -14.44 7.23
CA MET A 30 -2.84 -13.39 7.55
C MET A 30 -2.19 -12.04 7.85
N TYR A 31 -1.06 -12.03 8.56
CA TYR A 31 -0.33 -10.79 8.82
C TYR A 31 0.19 -10.15 7.53
N LYS A 32 0.74 -10.95 6.61
CA LYS A 32 1.21 -10.46 5.30
C LYS A 32 0.07 -9.84 4.48
N ASP A 33 -1.10 -10.45 4.47
CA ASP A 33 -2.26 -9.92 3.74
C ASP A 33 -2.76 -8.61 4.37
N TYR A 34 -2.73 -8.51 5.70
CA TYR A 34 -3.06 -7.27 6.41
C TYR A 34 -2.09 -6.12 6.09
N VAL A 35 -0.78 -6.42 6.03
CA VAL A 35 0.24 -5.43 5.67
C VAL A 35 0.02 -4.93 4.25
N LYS A 36 -0.14 -5.83 3.28
CA LYS A 36 -0.45 -5.46 1.88
C LYS A 36 -1.70 -4.59 1.76
N LYS A 37 -2.78 -4.94 2.48
CA LYS A 37 -4.02 -4.13 2.49
C LYS A 37 -3.79 -2.74 3.06
N SER A 38 -2.95 -2.63 4.09
CA SER A 38 -2.60 -1.35 4.73
C SER A 38 -1.76 -0.48 3.80
N GLU A 39 -0.78 -1.08 3.10
CA GLU A 39 0.03 -0.39 2.08
C GLU A 39 -0.85 0.12 0.94
N LEU A 40 -1.78 -0.70 0.43
CA LEU A 40 -2.73 -0.34 -0.62
C LEU A 40 -3.64 0.84 -0.21
N ALA A 41 -4.16 0.80 1.02
CA ALA A 41 -4.96 1.89 1.57
C ALA A 41 -4.15 3.19 1.71
N SER A 42 -2.89 3.10 2.14
CA SER A 42 -1.98 4.25 2.28
C SER A 42 -1.68 4.92 0.94
N ALA A 43 -1.35 4.13 -0.09
CA ALA A 43 -1.13 4.64 -1.45
C ALA A 43 -2.39 5.32 -2.00
N THR A 44 -3.55 4.69 -1.84
CA THR A 44 -4.84 5.23 -2.29
C THR A 44 -5.17 6.54 -1.57
N ALA A 45 -4.93 6.62 -0.26
CA ALA A 45 -5.14 7.84 0.52
C ALA A 45 -4.20 8.97 0.06
N THR A 46 -2.94 8.63 -0.25
CA THR A 46 -1.96 9.59 -0.73
C THR A 46 -2.38 10.19 -2.07
N LEU A 47 -2.79 9.35 -3.04
CA LEU A 47 -3.30 9.84 -4.32
C LEU A 47 -4.59 10.66 -4.16
N ARG A 48 -5.51 10.24 -3.28
CA ARG A 48 -6.74 11.00 -2.97
C ARG A 48 -6.45 12.43 -2.51
N GLY A 49 -5.38 12.63 -1.74
CA GLY A 49 -4.93 13.96 -1.32
C GLY A 49 -4.49 14.88 -2.47
N LEU A 50 -4.13 14.31 -3.62
CA LEU A 50 -3.70 15.05 -4.81
C LEU A 50 -4.82 15.28 -5.83
N LEU A 51 -5.94 14.56 -5.73
CA LEU A 51 -7.07 14.71 -6.66
C LEU A 51 -7.59 16.14 -6.66
N THR A 52 -7.79 16.76 -5.49
CA THR A 52 -8.28 18.14 -5.41
C THR A 52 -7.33 19.13 -6.07
N LYS A 53 -6.02 18.98 -5.85
CA LYS A 53 -5.02 19.87 -6.47
C LYS A 53 -4.99 19.70 -7.99
N THR A 54 -5.12 18.46 -8.45
CA THR A 54 -5.14 18.11 -9.87
C THR A 54 -6.40 18.63 -10.54
N GLU A 55 -7.56 18.53 -9.87
CA GLU A 55 -8.81 19.08 -10.37
C GLU A 55 -8.76 20.61 -10.48
N LEU A 56 -8.22 21.29 -9.45
CA LEU A 56 -8.03 22.74 -9.51
C LEU A 56 -7.13 23.15 -10.69
N TYR A 57 -5.99 22.47 -10.88
CA TYR A 57 -5.12 22.72 -12.03
C TYR A 57 -5.86 22.50 -13.36
N TYR A 58 -6.65 21.43 -13.48
CA TYR A 58 -7.42 21.13 -14.67
C TYR A 58 -8.44 22.22 -14.99
N LEU A 59 -9.14 22.74 -13.97
CA LEU A 59 -10.11 23.81 -14.13
C LEU A 59 -9.45 25.13 -14.57
N ASP A 60 -8.25 25.42 -14.07
CA ASP A 60 -7.53 26.66 -14.40
C ASP A 60 -6.86 26.61 -15.79
N ASN A 61 -6.33 25.46 -16.19
CA ASN A 61 -5.52 25.33 -17.41
C ASN A 61 -6.24 24.61 -18.56
N GLY A 62 -7.39 23.98 -18.31
CA GLY A 62 -8.14 23.20 -19.29
C GLY A 62 -7.46 21.90 -19.73
N ALA A 63 -6.38 21.49 -19.05
CA ALA A 63 -5.61 20.30 -19.35
C ALA A 63 -5.14 19.61 -18.07
N PHE A 64 -4.91 18.30 -18.16
CA PHE A 64 -4.33 17.54 -17.04
C PHE A 64 -2.86 17.93 -16.85
N PRO A 65 -2.35 18.02 -15.60
CA PRO A 65 -0.95 18.34 -15.37
C PRO A 65 -0.05 17.34 -16.08
N SER A 66 1.09 17.81 -16.58
CA SER A 66 2.11 17.00 -17.23
C SER A 66 3.20 16.55 -16.25
N SER A 67 3.32 17.25 -15.12
CA SER A 67 4.35 17.03 -14.11
C SER A 67 3.82 17.27 -12.69
N LEU A 68 4.40 16.58 -11.70
CA LEU A 68 3.98 16.73 -10.29
C LEU A 68 4.26 18.13 -9.72
N SER A 69 5.24 18.85 -10.26
CA SER A 69 5.55 20.22 -9.86
C SER A 69 4.41 21.19 -10.13
N GLU A 70 3.61 20.96 -11.17
CA GLU A 70 2.47 21.81 -11.53
C GLU A 70 1.35 21.78 -10.49
N ILE A 71 1.26 20.69 -9.72
CA ILE A 71 0.32 20.53 -8.61
C ILE A 71 1.00 20.61 -7.24
N ASN A 72 2.24 21.12 -7.17
CA ASN A 72 3.04 21.18 -5.95
C ASN A 72 3.08 19.83 -5.20
N ALA A 73 3.33 18.76 -5.94
CA ALA A 73 3.53 17.40 -5.43
C ALA A 73 4.96 16.92 -5.71
N VAL A 74 5.39 15.94 -4.93
CA VAL A 74 6.68 15.25 -5.10
C VAL A 74 6.42 13.77 -5.35
N SER A 75 7.34 13.09 -6.03
CA SER A 75 7.20 11.66 -6.38
C SER A 75 7.26 10.77 -5.14
N SER A 76 8.02 11.14 -4.11
CA SER A 76 8.16 10.36 -2.88
C SER A 76 6.87 10.41 -2.04
N ALA A 77 6.25 9.26 -1.83
CA ALA A 77 4.94 9.20 -1.19
C ALA A 77 4.77 7.99 -0.27
N ALA A 78 3.69 8.03 0.53
CA ALA A 78 3.24 6.94 1.39
C ALA A 78 4.37 6.30 2.24
N GLY A 79 5.24 7.10 2.86
CA GLY A 79 6.33 6.58 3.70
C GLY A 79 7.44 5.86 2.94
N SER A 80 7.70 6.21 1.68
CA SER A 80 8.68 5.57 0.78
C SER A 80 8.26 4.18 0.28
N LEU A 81 6.99 3.80 0.38
CA LEU A 81 6.48 2.53 -0.18
C LEU A 81 6.53 2.47 -1.72
N GLY A 82 6.70 3.61 -2.38
CA GLY A 82 6.61 3.74 -3.82
C GLY A 82 6.67 5.17 -4.29
N GLU A 83 6.44 5.36 -5.59
CA GLU A 83 6.52 6.66 -6.25
C GLU A 83 5.18 7.04 -6.89
N ILE A 84 4.89 8.34 -6.86
CA ILE A 84 3.81 8.94 -7.65
C ILE A 84 4.37 9.32 -9.01
N SER A 85 3.60 9.04 -10.06
CA SER A 85 3.81 9.51 -11.41
C SER A 85 2.52 10.06 -12.01
N ILE A 86 2.66 10.81 -13.09
CA ILE A 86 1.54 11.23 -13.92
C ILE A 86 1.58 10.40 -15.21
N ALA A 87 0.45 9.77 -15.52
CA ALA A 87 0.18 9.16 -16.82
C ALA A 87 -0.88 9.99 -17.58
N THR A 88 -1.24 9.58 -18.79
CA THR A 88 -2.22 10.28 -19.61
C THR A 88 -3.57 10.40 -18.89
N ASN A 89 -3.90 11.61 -18.41
CA ASN A 89 -5.09 11.90 -17.61
C ASN A 89 -5.23 11.04 -16.35
N ALA A 90 -4.12 10.63 -15.74
CA ALA A 90 -4.15 9.83 -14.53
C ALA A 90 -3.01 10.15 -13.55
N LEU A 91 -3.34 10.12 -12.27
CA LEU A 91 -2.37 10.07 -11.18
C LEU A 91 -2.13 8.61 -10.82
N GLN A 92 -0.88 8.18 -10.84
CA GLN A 92 -0.50 6.81 -10.54
C GLN A 92 0.45 6.77 -9.34
N PHE A 93 0.27 5.77 -8.48
CA PHE A 93 1.23 5.38 -7.47
C PHE A 93 1.70 3.97 -7.80
N THR A 94 3.01 3.78 -7.88
CA THR A 94 3.63 2.47 -8.15
C THR A 94 4.43 2.05 -6.93
N PHE A 95 4.14 0.85 -6.42
CA PHE A 95 4.84 0.28 -5.27
C PHE A 95 6.26 -0.13 -5.66
N ASP A 96 7.21 0.18 -4.77
CA ASP A 96 8.63 -0.17 -4.90
C ASP A 96 8.83 -1.65 -4.50
N SER A 97 9.53 -2.41 -5.35
CA SER A 97 9.77 -3.85 -5.18
C SER A 97 10.55 -4.21 -3.92
N ASP A 98 11.41 -3.30 -3.44
CA ASP A 98 12.29 -3.55 -2.30
C ASP A 98 11.66 -3.09 -0.98
N LYS A 99 10.66 -2.19 -1.05
CA LYS A 99 10.09 -1.51 0.13
C LYS A 99 8.63 -1.85 0.40
N SER A 100 7.94 -2.49 -0.53
CA SER A 100 6.53 -2.85 -0.41
C SER A 100 6.32 -4.36 -0.49
N SER A 101 5.28 -4.82 0.19
CA SER A 101 4.78 -6.19 0.09
C SER A 101 3.96 -6.43 -1.21
N LEU A 102 3.73 -5.38 -1.99
CA LEU A 102 2.97 -5.33 -3.25
C LEU A 102 3.90 -5.02 -4.44
N ASP A 103 4.88 -5.88 -4.65
CA ASP A 103 5.93 -5.76 -5.68
C ASP A 103 5.38 -5.37 -7.06
N GLY A 104 5.71 -4.16 -7.52
CA GLY A 104 5.33 -3.63 -8.83
C GLY A 104 3.84 -3.37 -9.03
N ALA A 105 3.01 -3.52 -7.99
CA ALA A 105 1.61 -3.16 -8.06
C ALA A 105 1.45 -1.64 -8.23
N SER A 106 0.27 -1.21 -8.69
CA SER A 106 -0.04 0.21 -8.81
C SER A 106 -1.48 0.53 -8.48
N VAL A 107 -1.70 1.75 -8.00
CA VAL A 107 -3.02 2.37 -7.86
C VAL A 107 -3.05 3.56 -8.80
N SER A 108 -4.08 3.67 -9.63
CA SER A 108 -4.22 4.78 -10.56
C SER A 108 -5.58 5.43 -10.41
N PHE A 109 -5.61 6.75 -10.35
CA PHE A 109 -6.82 7.55 -10.47
C PHE A 109 -6.83 8.22 -11.84
N SER A 110 -7.74 7.79 -12.71
CA SER A 110 -7.93 8.38 -14.03
C SER A 110 -9.11 9.33 -14.02
N ARG A 111 -8.93 10.48 -14.66
CA ARG A 111 -9.98 11.48 -14.85
C ARG A 111 -10.64 11.28 -16.21
N ASP A 112 -11.94 11.02 -16.17
CA ASP A 112 -12.83 11.00 -17.33
C ASP A 112 -13.64 12.30 -17.34
N GLU A 113 -13.66 12.99 -18.49
CA GLU A 113 -14.36 14.28 -18.65
C GLU A 113 -15.89 14.17 -18.43
N SER A 114 -16.46 12.99 -18.64
CA SER A 114 -17.90 12.72 -18.52
C SER A 114 -18.25 12.01 -17.20
N ASN A 115 -17.37 11.16 -16.70
CA ASN A 115 -17.66 10.25 -15.57
C ASN A 115 -16.89 10.60 -14.26
N GLY A 116 -16.05 11.64 -14.29
CA GLY A 116 -15.27 12.05 -13.12
C GLY A 116 -14.07 11.12 -12.85
N TRP A 117 -13.76 10.91 -11.57
CA TRP A 117 -12.59 10.13 -11.16
C TRP A 117 -12.90 8.63 -11.04
N SER A 118 -12.14 7.82 -11.76
CA SER A 118 -12.14 6.36 -11.63
C SER A 118 -10.84 5.90 -10.97
N CYS A 119 -10.91 4.89 -10.10
CA CYS A 119 -9.75 4.32 -9.43
C CYS A 119 -9.56 2.87 -9.87
N THR A 120 -8.36 2.52 -10.31
CA THR A 120 -7.98 1.16 -10.72
C THR A 120 -6.75 0.68 -9.97
N VAL A 121 -6.78 -0.57 -9.50
CA VAL A 121 -5.62 -1.24 -8.89
C VAL A 121 -5.12 -2.32 -9.82
N SER A 122 -3.81 -2.35 -10.06
CA SER A 122 -3.15 -3.37 -10.90
C SER A 122 -2.04 -4.07 -10.13
N GLY A 123 -1.83 -5.36 -10.39
CA GLY A 123 -0.73 -6.14 -9.82
C GLY A 123 -0.88 -6.52 -8.33
N ALA A 124 -1.89 -6.02 -7.60
CA ALA A 124 -2.10 -6.30 -6.18
C ALA A 124 -2.74 -7.69 -5.92
N SER A 125 -2.02 -8.76 -6.26
CA SER A 125 -2.54 -10.14 -6.13
C SER A 125 -2.71 -10.56 -4.67
N GLY A 126 -3.83 -11.21 -4.38
CA GLY A 126 -4.14 -11.77 -3.06
C GLY A 126 -4.65 -10.75 -2.02
N VAL A 127 -5.02 -9.54 -2.45
CA VAL A 127 -5.63 -8.52 -1.59
C VAL A 127 -6.79 -7.86 -2.30
N ASP A 128 -7.89 -7.66 -1.58
CA ASP A 128 -9.05 -6.94 -2.10
C ASP A 128 -8.72 -5.46 -2.33
N ALA A 129 -9.19 -4.93 -3.46
CA ALA A 129 -9.07 -3.51 -3.76
C ALA A 129 -9.78 -2.65 -2.68
N PRO A 130 -9.27 -1.44 -2.38
CA PRO A 130 -9.92 -0.52 -1.46
C PRO A 130 -11.31 -0.13 -1.97
N LYS A 131 -12.22 0.18 -1.05
CA LYS A 131 -13.57 0.65 -1.44
C LYS A 131 -13.48 1.86 -2.38
N GLY A 132 -14.18 1.76 -3.50
CA GLY A 132 -14.21 2.78 -4.56
C GLY A 132 -13.09 2.64 -5.60
N CYS A 133 -12.26 1.60 -5.52
CA CYS A 133 -11.31 1.22 -6.57
C CYS A 133 -11.69 -0.15 -7.13
N GLN A 134 -11.42 -0.36 -8.42
CA GLN A 134 -11.67 -1.61 -9.14
C GLN A 134 -10.36 -2.30 -9.52
#